data_AF-A0A8S8Y971-F1
#
_entry.id   AF-A0A8S8Y971-F1
#
_cell.length_a   1.000
_cell.length_b   1.000
_cell.length_c   1.000
_cell.angle_alpha   90.00
_cell.angle_beta   90.00
_cell.angle_gamma   90.00
#
_symmetry.space_group_name_H-M   'P 1'
#
loop_
_entity.id
_entity.type
_entity.pdbx_description
1 polymer ?
#
loop_
_entity_poly.entity_id
_entity_poly.type
_entity_poly.pdbx_seq_one_letter_code
_entity_poly.pdbx_strand_id
1 'polypeptide(L)'
;MVHDTRAAATELGYIFTFLLGVLLMSMFSVWAWDIETNTRLRWNEEAIQANMDDIAAAVERADEASRLGGNVYYAEEIAWRPTEADESLFWLELHETELVLIDEGGPLDTVVALSGTGAGTHEGRVPLAGVERLWVVHDNGMTFLSLDRPQAVQ
;
A
#
# COMPACT_ATOMS: atom_id res chain seq x y z
N MET A 1 -37.03 -30.94 -52.94
CA MET A 1 -35.84 -30.56 -52.15
C MET A 1 -36.03 -29.16 -51.54
N VAL A 2 -37.01 -28.96 -50.65
CA VAL A 2 -37.29 -27.65 -49.99
C VAL A 2 -37.26 -27.75 -48.45
N HIS A 3 -37.19 -28.97 -47.89
CA HIS A 3 -37.09 -29.18 -46.44
C HIS A 3 -35.67 -29.03 -45.88
N ASP A 4 -34.64 -29.28 -46.69
CA ASP A 4 -33.23 -29.27 -46.24
C ASP A 4 -32.73 -27.87 -45.88
N THR A 5 -33.11 -26.86 -46.67
CA THR A 5 -32.63 -25.48 -46.51
C THR A 5 -33.18 -24.78 -45.26
N ARG A 6 -34.37 -25.17 -44.79
CA ARG A 6 -34.99 -24.61 -43.57
C ARG A 6 -34.39 -25.20 -42.30
N ALA A 7 -34.06 -26.49 -42.30
CA ALA A 7 -33.38 -27.14 -41.19
C ALA A 7 -31.93 -26.61 -41.04
N ALA A 8 -31.18 -26.54 -42.14
CA ALA A 8 -29.82 -25.98 -42.15
C ALA A 8 -29.75 -24.51 -41.71
N ALA A 9 -30.75 -23.69 -42.06
CA ALA A 9 -30.83 -22.28 -41.62
C ALA A 9 -31.08 -22.15 -40.10
N THR A 10 -31.78 -23.11 -39.50
CA THR A 10 -32.07 -23.10 -38.06
C THR A 10 -30.84 -23.54 -37.25
N GLU A 11 -30.13 -24.57 -37.73
CA GLU A 11 -28.86 -25.02 -37.14
C GLU A 11 -27.77 -23.94 -37.22
N LEU A 12 -27.67 -23.23 -38.35
CA LEU A 12 -26.75 -22.10 -38.50
C LEU A 12 -27.10 -20.94 -37.54
N GLY A 13 -28.39 -20.71 -37.30
CA GLY A 13 -28.85 -19.73 -36.31
C GLY A 13 -28.39 -20.05 -34.89
N TYR A 14 -28.51 -21.31 -34.45
CA TYR A 14 -28.03 -21.74 -33.14
C TYR A 14 -26.52 -21.61 -32.98
N ILE A 15 -25.75 -22.02 -34.01
CA ILE A 15 -24.29 -21.87 -34.01
C ILE A 15 -23.92 -20.38 -33.91
N PHE A 16 -24.59 -19.52 -34.68
CA PHE A 16 -24.34 -18.09 -34.65
C PHE A 16 -24.63 -17.48 -33.28
N THR A 17 -25.80 -17.76 -32.69
CA THR A 17 -26.14 -17.25 -31.35
C THR A 17 -25.21 -17.79 -30.28
N PHE A 18 -24.81 -19.06 -30.37
CA PHE A 18 -23.83 -19.64 -29.46
C PHE A 18 -22.47 -18.93 -29.57
N LEU A 19 -21.94 -18.75 -30.78
CA LEU A 19 -20.67 -18.08 -31.00
C LEU A 19 -20.72 -16.60 -30.59
N LEU A 20 -21.85 -15.92 -30.82
CA LEU A 20 -22.09 -14.56 -30.33
C LEU A 20 -22.08 -14.52 -28.80
N GLY A 21 -22.67 -15.52 -28.14
CA GLY A 21 -22.63 -15.68 -26.69
C GLY A 21 -21.20 -15.88 -26.17
N VAL A 22 -20.42 -16.76 -26.80
CA VAL A 22 -19.01 -17.00 -26.44
C VAL A 22 -18.16 -15.75 -26.63
N LEU A 23 -18.39 -14.99 -27.71
CA LEU A 23 -17.71 -13.72 -27.96
C LEU A 23 -18.04 -12.71 -26.86
N LEU A 24 -19.31 -12.54 -26.53
CA LEU A 24 -19.75 -11.61 -25.49
C LEU A 24 -19.21 -12.00 -24.11
N MET A 25 -19.23 -13.29 -23.78
CA MET A 25 -18.67 -13.80 -22.51
C MET A 25 -17.17 -13.59 -22.44
N SER A 26 -16.44 -13.79 -23.54
CA SER A 26 -15.00 -13.52 -23.60
C SER A 26 -14.71 -12.02 -23.36
N MET A 27 -15.43 -11.13 -24.05
CA MET A 27 -15.28 -9.68 -23.86
C MET A 27 -15.61 -9.25 -22.43
N PHE A 28 -16.70 -9.77 -21.86
CA PHE A 28 -17.09 -9.47 -20.48
C PHE A 28 -16.05 -9.97 -19.47
N SER A 29 -15.46 -11.15 -19.70
CA SER A 29 -14.46 -11.72 -18.79
C SER A 29 -13.18 -10.88 -18.74
N VAL A 30 -12.69 -10.41 -19.90
CA VAL A 30 -11.52 -9.51 -19.96
C VAL A 30 -11.83 -8.18 -19.27
N TRP A 31 -12.97 -7.59 -19.58
CA TRP A 31 -13.39 -6.33 -18.96
C TRP A 31 -13.55 -6.43 -17.43
N ALA A 32 -14.15 -7.51 -16.93
CA ALA A 32 -14.31 -7.73 -15.50
C ALA A 32 -12.95 -7.88 -14.81
N TRP A 33 -12.03 -8.63 -15.41
CA TRP A 33 -10.65 -8.77 -14.92
C TRP A 33 -9.89 -7.45 -14.89
N ASP A 34 -10.06 -6.61 -15.91
CA ASP A 34 -9.46 -5.28 -15.95
C ASP A 34 -9.98 -4.39 -14.81
N ILE A 35 -11.29 -4.40 -14.53
CA ILE A 35 -11.87 -3.61 -13.43
C ILE A 35 -11.34 -4.09 -12.08
N GLU A 36 -11.31 -5.40 -11.85
CA GLU A 36 -10.79 -5.99 -10.62
C GLU A 36 -9.33 -5.59 -10.41
N THR A 37 -8.50 -5.75 -11.45
CA THR A 37 -7.07 -5.40 -11.40
C THR A 37 -6.87 -3.92 -11.10
N ASN A 38 -7.57 -3.02 -11.79
CA ASN A 38 -7.43 -1.58 -11.56
C ASN A 38 -7.93 -1.15 -10.18
N THR A 39 -9.00 -1.78 -9.69
CA THR A 39 -9.54 -1.48 -8.35
C THR A 39 -8.53 -1.89 -7.28
N ARG A 40 -7.95 -3.08 -7.40
CA ARG A 40 -6.91 -3.57 -6.51
C ARG A 40 -5.67 -2.67 -6.50
N LEU A 41 -5.18 -2.25 -7.67
CA LEU A 41 -4.04 -1.34 -7.77
C LEU A 41 -4.31 -0.03 -7.02
N ARG A 42 -5.47 0.58 -7.28
CA ARG A 42 -5.87 1.82 -6.59
C ARG A 42 -5.98 1.63 -5.07
N TRP A 43 -6.54 0.51 -4.60
CA TRP A 43 -6.64 0.26 -3.16
C TRP A 43 -5.27 0.06 -2.50
N ASN A 44 -4.31 -0.55 -3.19
CA ASN A 44 -2.93 -0.63 -2.70
C ASN A 44 -2.29 0.76 -2.58
N GLU A 45 -2.45 1.61 -3.60
CA GLU A 45 -1.96 2.99 -3.58
C GLU A 45 -2.61 3.80 -2.44
N GLU A 46 -3.93 3.72 -2.27
CA GLU A 46 -4.67 4.41 -1.20
C GLU A 46 -4.27 3.91 0.21
N ALA A 47 -4.08 2.60 0.38
CA ALA A 47 -3.66 2.02 1.65
C ALA A 47 -2.23 2.42 2.02
N ILE A 48 -1.30 2.40 1.05
CA ILE A 48 0.08 2.85 1.26
C ILE A 48 0.12 4.32 1.59
N GLN A 49 -0.58 5.17 0.83
CA GLN A 49 -0.62 6.60 1.13
C GLN A 49 -1.14 6.86 2.54
N ALA A 50 -2.24 6.20 2.95
CA ALA A 50 -2.78 6.35 4.29
C ALA A 50 -1.80 5.89 5.39
N ASN A 51 -1.07 4.79 5.18
CA ASN A 51 -0.05 4.34 6.11
C ASN A 51 1.11 5.34 6.21
N MET A 52 1.59 5.84 5.07
CA MET A 52 2.68 6.81 5.00
C MET A 52 2.31 8.12 5.69
N ASP A 53 1.08 8.60 5.49
CA ASP A 53 0.55 9.80 6.14
C ASP A 53 0.47 9.61 7.67
N ASP A 54 0.02 8.45 8.14
CA ASP A 54 -0.07 8.15 9.57
C ASP A 54 1.31 8.10 10.25
N ILE A 55 2.29 7.46 9.58
CA ILE A 55 3.67 7.39 10.08
C ILE A 55 4.31 8.77 10.08
N ALA A 56 4.18 9.54 8.99
CA ALA A 56 4.69 10.91 8.91
C ALA A 56 4.08 11.79 10.00
N ALA A 57 2.77 11.71 10.22
CA ALA A 57 2.12 12.47 11.29
C ALA A 57 2.62 12.08 12.69
N ALA A 58 2.96 10.81 12.91
CA ALA A 58 3.55 10.35 14.17
C ALA A 58 4.98 10.85 14.36
N VAL A 59 5.78 10.91 13.29
CA VAL A 59 7.11 11.53 13.30
C VAL A 59 7.02 13.02 13.65
N GLU A 60 6.09 13.75 13.04
CA GLU A 60 5.88 15.17 13.36
C GLU A 60 5.46 15.40 14.83
N ARG A 61 4.65 14.49 15.39
CA ARG A 61 4.31 14.53 16.83
C ARG A 61 5.51 14.23 17.72
N ALA A 62 6.36 13.27 17.32
CA ALA A 62 7.60 12.98 18.02
C ALA A 62 8.55 14.18 18.01
N ASP A 63 8.65 14.87 16.87
CA ASP A 63 9.40 16.11 16.70
C ASP A 63 8.84 17.25 17.56
N GLU A 64 7.52 17.41 17.62
CA GLU A 64 6.88 18.38 18.51
C GLU A 64 7.20 18.08 19.98
N ALA A 65 7.13 16.82 20.40
CA ALA A 65 7.46 16.38 21.76
C ALA A 65 8.94 16.67 22.11
N SER A 66 9.85 16.49 21.17
CA SER A 66 11.29 16.78 21.36
C SER A 66 11.57 18.23 21.76
N ARG A 67 10.69 19.17 21.36
CA ARG A 67 10.86 20.61 21.64
C ARG A 67 10.49 21.02 23.06
N LEU A 68 9.79 20.16 23.80
CA LEU A 68 9.35 20.47 25.17
C LEU A 68 10.52 20.57 26.16
N GLY A 69 11.73 20.16 25.76
CA GLY A 69 12.96 20.29 26.51
C GLY A 69 13.16 19.16 27.53
N GLY A 70 14.42 18.86 27.85
CA GLY A 70 14.80 17.69 28.64
C GLY A 70 15.00 16.43 27.78
N ASN A 71 15.41 15.32 28.40
CA ASN A 71 15.55 14.03 27.73
C ASN A 71 14.17 13.38 27.58
N VAL A 72 13.38 13.85 26.61
CA VAL A 72 12.01 13.38 26.39
C VAL A 72 12.05 12.04 25.67
N TYR A 73 11.34 11.06 26.23
CA TYR A 73 11.07 9.80 25.57
C TYR A 73 9.65 9.84 24.98
N TYR A 74 9.52 9.54 23.70
CA TYR A 74 8.26 9.42 22.98
C TYR A 74 8.20 8.09 22.25
N ALA A 75 7.06 7.43 22.29
CA ALA A 75 6.82 6.22 21.51
C ALA A 75 5.34 6.17 21.12
N GLU A 76 5.07 6.02 19.83
CA GLU A 76 3.72 5.89 19.28
C GLU A 76 3.63 4.65 18.39
N GLU A 77 2.58 3.85 18.62
CA GLU A 77 2.26 2.67 17.80
C GLU A 77 1.37 3.10 16.63
N ILE A 78 1.76 2.69 15.43
CA ILE A 78 1.04 2.91 14.19
C ILE A 78 0.64 1.56 13.61
N ALA A 79 -0.66 1.40 13.33
CA ALA A 79 -1.16 0.21 12.67
C ALA A 79 -0.83 0.28 11.17
N TRP A 80 -0.27 -0.81 10.65
CA TRP A 80 -0.04 -0.97 9.22
C TRP A 80 -1.30 -1.53 8.57
N ARG A 81 -1.91 -0.79 7.63
CA ARG A 81 -3.02 -1.32 6.83
C ARG A 81 -2.46 -2.30 5.80
N PRO A 82 -2.96 -3.54 5.75
CA PRO A 82 -2.47 -4.53 4.81
C PRO A 82 -2.82 -4.14 3.37
N THR A 83 -1.93 -4.48 2.45
CA THR A 83 -2.14 -4.37 1.00
C THR A 83 -2.26 -5.75 0.35
N GLU A 84 -2.75 -5.80 -0.88
CA GLU A 84 -2.69 -7.03 -1.70
C GLU A 84 -1.35 -7.18 -2.44
N ALA A 85 -0.43 -6.23 -2.26
CA ALA A 85 0.92 -6.30 -2.79
C ALA A 85 1.80 -7.23 -1.92
N ASP A 86 2.95 -7.64 -2.47
CA ASP A 86 3.92 -8.42 -1.73
C ASP A 86 4.76 -7.52 -0.81
N GLU A 87 4.27 -7.31 0.42
CA GLU A 87 4.91 -6.47 1.42
C GLU A 87 6.30 -6.99 1.87
N SER A 88 6.69 -8.21 1.47
CA SER A 88 8.05 -8.72 1.75
C SER A 88 9.14 -7.97 1.00
N LEU A 89 8.76 -7.21 -0.03
CA LEU A 89 9.66 -6.38 -0.85
C LEU A 89 9.58 -4.89 -0.48
N PHE A 90 8.84 -4.55 0.58
CA PHE A 90 8.68 -3.19 1.03
C PHE A 90 9.70 -2.81 2.10
N TRP A 91 10.24 -1.60 1.95
CA TRP A 91 11.13 -0.97 2.91
C TRP A 91 10.65 0.44 3.23
N LEU A 92 10.71 0.82 4.50
CA LEU A 92 10.60 2.21 4.91
C LEU A 92 11.98 2.76 5.21
N GLU A 93 12.26 3.95 4.71
CA GLU A 93 13.43 4.74 5.03
C GLU A 93 12.98 6.09 5.61
N LEU A 94 13.41 6.37 6.83
CA LEU A 94 13.19 7.64 7.49
C LEU A 94 14.45 8.50 7.36
N HIS A 95 14.30 9.65 6.70
CA HIS A 95 15.31 10.68 6.54
C HIS A 95 14.88 11.96 7.27
N GLU A 96 15.78 12.94 7.33
CA GLU A 96 15.56 14.21 8.07
C GLU A 96 14.34 15.01 7.60
N THR A 97 14.02 14.96 6.32
CA THR A 97 12.95 15.76 5.72
C THR A 97 11.97 14.95 4.89
N GLU A 98 12.09 13.62 4.90
CA GLU A 98 11.22 12.75 4.11
C GLU A 98 11.12 11.35 4.71
N LEU A 99 9.94 10.76 4.56
CA LEU A 99 9.69 9.34 4.76
C LEU A 99 9.50 8.72 3.37
N VAL A 100 10.29 7.69 3.08
CA VAL A 100 10.30 7.00 1.78
C VAL A 100 9.87 5.57 1.98
N LEU A 101 8.89 5.12 1.20
CA LEU A 101 8.59 3.71 0.99
C LEU A 101 9.21 3.29 -0.35
N ILE A 102 9.96 2.19 -0.30
CA ILE A 102 10.57 1.54 -1.45
C ILE A 102 9.87 0.19 -1.66
N ASP A 103 9.30 -0.01 -2.84
CA ASP A 103 8.75 -1.27 -3.32
C ASP A 103 9.74 -1.89 -4.33
N GLU A 104 10.62 -2.78 -3.86
CA GLU A 104 11.61 -3.43 -4.73
C GLU A 104 10.97 -4.36 -5.78
N GLY A 105 9.68 -4.71 -5.63
CA GLY A 105 8.94 -5.62 -6.49
C GLY A 105 7.98 -4.96 -7.47
N GLY A 106 7.74 -3.65 -7.35
CA GLY A 106 6.59 -3.02 -7.98
C GLY A 106 6.63 -1.50 -8.05
N PRO A 107 5.50 -0.87 -8.40
CA PRO A 107 5.43 0.56 -8.68
C PRO A 107 4.99 1.41 -7.48
N LEU A 108 4.92 0.85 -6.27
CA LEU A 108 4.28 1.49 -5.12
C LEU A 108 5.19 2.43 -4.31
N ASP A 109 6.37 2.75 -4.84
CA ASP A 109 7.29 3.75 -4.27
C ASP A 109 6.55 5.04 -3.91
N THR A 110 6.65 5.45 -2.65
CA THR A 110 5.91 6.60 -2.11
C THR A 110 6.83 7.45 -1.26
N VAL A 111 6.73 8.77 -1.39
CA VAL A 111 7.51 9.72 -0.61
C VAL A 111 6.58 10.73 0.04
N VAL A 112 6.73 10.91 1.35
CA VAL A 112 6.03 11.95 2.12
C VAL A 112 7.06 12.91 2.70
N ALA A 113 6.90 14.19 2.41
CA ALA A 113 7.76 15.23 2.96
C ALA A 113 7.47 15.44 4.45
N LEU A 114 8.53 15.56 5.25
CA LEU A 114 8.50 15.94 6.64
C LEU A 114 8.95 17.39 6.77
N SER A 115 8.51 18.06 7.83
CA SER A 115 8.88 19.44 8.12
C SER A 115 10.38 19.61 8.36
N GLY A 116 11.05 18.57 8.87
CA GLY A 116 12.46 18.58 9.25
C GLY A 116 12.77 19.61 10.34
N THR A 117 11.75 19.93 11.15
CA THR A 117 11.84 20.98 12.17
C THR A 117 12.06 20.43 13.58
N GLY A 118 12.22 19.11 13.74
CA GLY A 118 12.61 18.46 14.99
C GLY A 118 13.94 18.94 15.53
N ALA A 119 14.15 18.75 16.84
CA ALA A 119 15.45 19.01 17.47
C ALA A 119 16.42 17.82 17.35
N GLY A 120 15.94 16.68 16.85
CA GLY A 120 16.68 15.44 16.72
C GLY A 120 17.04 15.09 15.27
N THR A 121 17.86 14.05 15.13
CA THR A 121 18.18 13.42 13.84
C THR A 121 17.19 12.32 13.52
N HIS A 122 17.02 12.05 12.23
CA HIS A 122 16.14 11.02 11.70
C HIS A 122 16.95 9.98 10.95
N GLU A 123 16.95 8.74 11.43
CA GLU A 123 17.51 7.62 10.67
C GLU A 123 16.74 6.34 10.98
N GLY A 124 16.57 5.52 9.96
CA GLY A 124 16.09 4.16 10.13
C GLY A 124 15.65 3.57 8.80
N ARG A 125 16.06 2.33 8.55
CA ARG A 125 15.48 1.51 7.49
C ARG A 125 14.87 0.26 8.10
N VAL A 126 13.59 0.02 7.86
CA VAL A 126 12.88 -1.15 8.38
C VAL A 126 12.19 -1.93 7.25
N PRO A 127 12.30 -3.27 7.23
CA PRO A 127 11.52 -4.10 6.31
C PRO A 127 10.07 -4.17 6.78
N LEU A 128 9.12 -4.25 5.85
CA LEU A 128 7.69 -4.37 6.16
C LEU A 128 7.13 -5.80 6.03
N ALA A 129 7.99 -6.79 5.81
CA ALA A 129 7.62 -8.19 5.69
C ALA A 129 6.85 -8.70 6.94
N GLY A 130 5.54 -8.91 6.80
CA GLY A 130 4.69 -9.43 7.88
C GLY A 130 4.44 -8.43 9.02
N VAL A 131 4.61 -7.14 8.77
CA VAL A 131 4.44 -6.09 9.77
C VAL A 131 2.96 -5.72 9.88
N GLU A 132 2.40 -5.90 11.08
CA GLU A 132 1.04 -5.41 11.40
C GLU A 132 1.07 -4.02 12.05
N ARG A 133 2.17 -3.71 12.74
CA ARG A 133 2.31 -2.51 13.58
C ARG A 133 3.77 -2.06 13.58
N LEU A 134 3.95 -0.76 13.57
CA LEU A 134 5.24 -0.07 13.61
C LEU A 134 5.24 0.91 14.79
N TRP A 135 6.42 1.22 15.30
CA TRP A 135 6.60 2.23 16.32
C TRP A 135 7.44 3.38 15.79
N VAL A 136 6.97 4.60 16.01
CA VAL A 136 7.78 5.81 15.89
C VAL A 136 8.28 6.16 17.28
N VAL A 137 9.60 6.24 17.44
CA VAL A 137 10.24 6.44 18.74
C VAL A 137 11.15 7.65 18.68
N HIS A 138 11.05 8.53 19.67
CA HIS A 138 12.06 9.55 19.94
C HIS A 138 12.73 9.26 21.28
N ASP A 139 14.06 9.13 21.26
CA ASP A 139 14.87 8.94 22.45
C ASP A 139 16.23 9.60 22.28
N ASN A 140 16.71 10.29 23.32
CA ASN A 140 18.03 10.93 23.36
C ASN A 140 18.37 11.80 22.12
N GLY A 141 17.39 12.52 21.58
CA GLY A 141 17.57 13.39 20.40
C GLY A 141 17.58 12.65 19.07
N MET A 142 17.11 11.41 19.02
CA MET A 142 17.01 10.60 17.81
C MET A 142 15.56 10.16 17.60
N THR A 143 14.99 10.45 16.43
CA THR A 143 13.70 9.90 15.98
C THR A 143 13.94 8.74 15.01
N PHE A 144 13.37 7.57 15.29
CA PHE A 144 13.58 6.37 14.47
C PHE A 144 12.33 5.47 14.41
N LEU A 145 12.32 4.59 13.41
CA LEU A 145 11.29 3.56 13.22
C LEU A 145 11.71 2.24 13.88
N SER A 146 10.79 1.58 14.56
CA SER A 146 11.02 0.27 15.21
C SER A 146 9.87 -0.69 14.95
N LEU A 147 10.19 -1.93 14.58
CA LEU A 147 9.21 -3.02 14.49
C LEU A 147 8.90 -3.62 15.87
N ASP A 148 9.87 -3.56 16.78
CA ASP A 148 9.72 -4.04 18.14
C ASP A 148 9.07 -2.96 19.01
N ARG A 149 8.20 -3.41 19.92
CA ARG A 149 7.65 -2.54 20.94
C ARG A 149 8.80 -2.00 21.79
N PRO A 150 8.99 -0.68 21.86
CA PRO A 150 10.08 -0.13 22.63
C PRO A 150 9.80 -0.34 24.13
N GLN A 151 10.84 -0.70 24.87
CA GLN A 151 10.73 -0.82 26.32
C GLN A 151 10.84 0.57 26.91
N ALA A 152 9.83 1.01 27.66
CA ALA A 152 9.91 2.25 28.41
C ALA A 152 11.09 2.15 29.39
N VAL A 153 12.12 2.97 29.21
CA VAL A 153 13.19 3.11 30.19
C VAL A 153 12.59 3.86 31.38
N GLN A 154 12.59 3.22 32.55
CA GLN A 154 12.14 3.82 33.82
C GLN A 154 13.10 4.87 34.34
#